data_AF-A0A4Q7E8J7-F1
#
_entry.id   AF-A0A4Q7E8J7-F1
#
_cell.length_a   1.000
_cell.length_b   1.000
_cell.length_c   1.000
_cell.angle_alpha   90.00
_cell.angle_beta   90.00
_cell.angle_gamma   90.00
#
_symmetry.space_group_name_H-M   'P 1'
#
loop_
_entity.id
_entity.type
_entity.pdbx_description
1 polymer ?
#
loop_
_entity_poly.entity_id
_entity_poly.type
_entity_poly.pdbx_seq_one_letter_code
_entity_poly.pdbx_strand_id
1 'polypeptide(L)'
;MLNVVRCSQVWGLVAIDGATIAHLGEIEDVWLDANGKVAYLSASTGYVPLAQVADVSPQALTTYGRLGVEAPTNLRRFDRMAVQSTAGDPVGWVEDFLFDWQTGEIAAYLVAGRIAEPWGETVVLSPEDVETITIGYLRLTEAAPTHLKSASTGLQGYLSEKSLSVRQLVKEMSDRLHQRIAPYDLPDTVRLKVQTVSDELAATGAHDQRALQEATGYLQAQWRHLQQNICRSGQRAKTAVDAAWQHLTGKP
;
A
#
# COMPACT_ATOMS: atom_id res chain seq x y z
N MET A 1 3.37 6.76 -0.74
CA MET A 1 2.69 5.45 -0.74
C MET A 1 1.18 5.65 -0.78
N LEU A 2 0.63 6.04 -1.94
CA LEU A 2 -0.80 6.36 -2.11
C LEU A 2 -1.65 5.09 -2.26
N ASN A 3 -0.97 3.97 -2.46
CA ASN A 3 -1.54 2.71 -2.86
C ASN A 3 -1.37 1.62 -1.80
N VAL A 4 -0.86 1.95 -0.62
CA VAL A 4 -0.71 0.95 0.43
C VAL A 4 -2.04 0.81 1.15
N VAL A 5 -2.60 -0.39 1.11
CA VAL A 5 -3.85 -0.76 1.77
C VAL A 5 -3.61 -1.94 2.69
N ARG A 6 -4.41 -2.10 3.74
CA ARG A 6 -4.40 -3.36 4.52
C ARG A 6 -5.23 -4.43 3.83
N CYS A 7 -4.78 -5.68 3.96
CA CYS A 7 -5.52 -6.84 3.48
C CYS A 7 -6.97 -6.87 4.00
N SER A 8 -7.13 -6.66 5.32
CA SER A 8 -8.45 -6.63 5.98
C SER A 8 -9.43 -5.59 5.43
N GLN A 9 -8.94 -4.60 4.68
CA GLN A 9 -9.74 -3.51 4.12
C GLN A 9 -10.16 -3.76 2.68
N VAL A 10 -9.48 -4.69 2.01
CA VAL A 10 -9.86 -5.14 0.68
C VAL A 10 -10.97 -6.18 0.77
N TRP A 11 -11.00 -6.98 1.84
CA TRP A 11 -12.08 -7.92 2.12
C TRP A 11 -13.44 -7.23 2.19
N GLY A 12 -14.42 -7.79 1.48
CA GLY A 12 -15.78 -7.28 1.38
C GLY A 12 -15.94 -6.08 0.44
N LEU A 13 -14.87 -5.56 -0.18
CA LEU A 13 -15.02 -4.52 -1.20
C LEU A 13 -15.74 -5.09 -2.41
N VAL A 14 -16.66 -4.30 -2.97
CA VAL A 14 -17.35 -4.66 -4.21
C VAL A 14 -16.40 -4.48 -5.39
N ALA A 15 -16.12 -5.55 -6.12
CA ALA A 15 -15.36 -5.51 -7.36
C ALA A 15 -16.28 -5.13 -8.54
N ILE A 16 -15.86 -4.13 -9.30
CA ILE A 16 -16.58 -3.59 -10.46
C ILE A 16 -15.64 -3.61 -11.67
N ASP A 17 -16.13 -4.14 -12.78
CA ASP A 17 -15.46 -3.99 -14.07
C ASP A 17 -15.60 -2.55 -14.56
N GLY A 18 -14.50 -1.80 -14.63
CA GLY A 18 -14.50 -0.41 -15.08
C GLY A 18 -14.84 -0.24 -16.57
N ALA A 19 -14.69 -1.27 -17.40
CA ALA A 19 -15.00 -1.21 -18.83
C ALA A 19 -16.49 -1.47 -19.13
N THR A 20 -17.13 -2.31 -18.32
CA THR A 20 -18.54 -2.73 -18.53
C THR A 20 -19.49 -2.27 -17.43
N ILE A 21 -18.96 -1.74 -16.33
CA ILE A 21 -19.67 -1.43 -15.07
C ILE A 21 -20.32 -2.69 -14.48
N ALA A 22 -19.89 -3.88 -14.90
CA ALA A 22 -20.43 -5.14 -14.41
C ALA A 22 -19.97 -5.39 -12.97
N HIS A 23 -20.88 -5.87 -12.13
CA HIS A 23 -20.58 -6.33 -10.79
C HIS A 23 -19.85 -7.68 -10.85
N LEU A 24 -18.66 -7.76 -10.24
CA LEU A 24 -17.82 -8.96 -10.21
C LEU A 24 -17.90 -9.70 -8.86
N GLY A 25 -18.74 -9.23 -7.94
CA GLY A 25 -18.88 -9.77 -6.59
C GLY A 25 -18.07 -9.00 -5.55
N GLU A 26 -18.07 -9.49 -4.32
CA GLU A 26 -17.25 -8.96 -3.24
C GLU A 26 -15.90 -9.69 -3.18
N ILE A 27 -14.85 -9.00 -2.75
CA ILE A 27 -13.54 -9.63 -2.52
C ILE A 27 -13.60 -10.50 -1.26
N GLU A 28 -13.25 -11.76 -1.41
CA GLU A 28 -13.29 -12.79 -0.36
C GLU A 28 -11.90 -13.07 0.22
N ASP A 29 -10.85 -12.98 -0.59
CA ASP A 29 -9.48 -13.30 -0.17
C ASP A 29 -8.42 -12.56 -0.98
N VAL A 30 -7.22 -12.48 -0.40
CA VAL A 30 -6.01 -11.91 -1.01
C VAL A 30 -4.94 -13.01 -1.11
N TRP A 31 -4.35 -13.15 -2.29
CA TRP A 31 -3.47 -14.25 -2.65
C TRP A 31 -2.08 -13.76 -3.04
N LEU A 32 -1.06 -14.45 -2.51
CA LEU A 32 0.33 -14.19 -2.84
C LEU A 32 0.85 -15.10 -3.95
N ASP A 33 1.80 -14.59 -4.73
CA ASP A 33 2.62 -15.37 -5.63
C ASP A 33 3.74 -16.13 -4.90
N ALA A 34 4.55 -16.85 -5.67
CA ALA A 34 5.70 -17.60 -5.14
C ALA A 34 6.79 -16.70 -4.54
N ASN A 35 6.82 -15.41 -4.89
CA ASN A 35 7.77 -14.42 -4.38
C ASN A 35 7.25 -13.71 -3.13
N GLY A 36 6.05 -14.04 -2.66
CA GLY A 36 5.43 -13.39 -1.50
C GLY A 36 4.83 -12.03 -1.80
N LYS A 37 4.57 -11.70 -3.07
CA LYS A 37 3.84 -10.48 -3.47
C LYS A 37 2.37 -10.78 -3.64
N VAL A 38 1.50 -9.84 -3.28
CA VAL A 38 0.07 -9.92 -3.60
C VAL A 38 -0.07 -9.91 -5.11
N ALA A 39 -0.70 -10.94 -5.67
CA ALA A 39 -0.83 -11.09 -7.11
C ALA A 39 -2.29 -11.23 -7.55
N TYR A 40 -3.16 -11.75 -6.69
CA TYR A 40 -4.57 -11.96 -7.01
C TYR A 40 -5.46 -11.64 -5.82
N LEU A 41 -6.67 -11.20 -6.14
CA LEU A 41 -7.80 -11.16 -5.23
C LEU A 41 -8.81 -12.20 -5.71
N SER A 42 -9.56 -12.83 -4.82
CA SER A 42 -10.68 -13.70 -5.23
C SER A 42 -12.00 -13.04 -4.90
N ALA A 43 -12.96 -13.23 -5.80
CA ALA A 43 -14.36 -12.88 -5.63
C ALA A 43 -15.23 -14.06 -6.07
N SER A 44 -16.53 -14.00 -5.76
CA SER A 44 -17.48 -15.05 -6.16
C SER A 44 -17.48 -15.38 -7.67
N THR A 45 -17.09 -14.43 -8.53
CA THR A 45 -17.01 -14.65 -9.99
C THR A 45 -15.66 -15.18 -10.49
N GLY A 46 -14.68 -15.34 -9.60
CA GLY A 46 -13.34 -15.86 -9.92
C GLY A 46 -12.21 -15.00 -9.36
N TYR A 47 -11.04 -15.09 -10.00
CA TYR A 47 -9.84 -14.37 -9.57
C TYR A 47 -9.68 -13.07 -10.35
N VAL A 48 -9.31 -12.02 -9.63
CA VAL A 48 -8.95 -10.69 -10.15
C VAL A 48 -7.44 -10.51 -10.00
N PRO A 49 -6.67 -10.52 -11.10
CA PRO A 49 -5.25 -10.21 -11.04
C PRO A 49 -5.04 -8.79 -10.51
N LEU A 50 -4.10 -8.60 -9.58
CA LEU A 50 -3.82 -7.29 -9.00
C LEU A 50 -3.40 -6.27 -10.08
N ALA A 51 -2.69 -6.73 -11.12
CA ALA A 51 -2.31 -5.92 -12.28
C ALA A 51 -3.50 -5.37 -13.09
N GLN A 52 -4.71 -5.90 -12.90
CA GLN A 52 -5.94 -5.41 -13.53
C GLN A 52 -6.71 -4.44 -12.65
N VAL A 53 -6.26 -4.20 -11.41
CA VAL A 53 -6.88 -3.22 -10.51
C VAL A 53 -6.52 -1.81 -10.98
N ALA A 54 -7.55 -1.02 -11.26
CA ALA A 54 -7.42 0.36 -11.73
C ALA A 54 -7.45 1.35 -10.57
N ASP A 55 -8.29 1.09 -9.58
CA ASP A 55 -8.41 1.92 -8.38
C ASP A 55 -9.00 1.11 -7.21
N VAL A 56 -8.61 1.49 -5.98
CA VAL A 56 -9.14 0.94 -4.73
C VAL A 56 -9.71 2.08 -3.90
N SER A 57 -11.04 2.11 -3.80
CA SER A 57 -11.77 3.08 -3.00
C SER A 57 -12.25 2.47 -1.68
N PRO A 58 -12.75 3.28 -0.72
CA PRO A 58 -13.25 2.75 0.56
C PRO A 58 -14.45 1.80 0.46
N GLN A 59 -15.12 1.73 -0.70
CA GLN A 59 -16.36 0.96 -0.89
C GLN A 59 -16.27 -0.05 -2.02
N ALA A 60 -15.37 0.17 -2.98
CA ALA A 60 -15.29 -0.63 -4.19
C ALA A 60 -13.87 -0.68 -4.74
N LEU A 61 -13.57 -1.79 -5.40
CA LEU A 61 -12.40 -1.98 -6.22
C LEU A 61 -12.83 -1.94 -7.69
N THR A 62 -12.13 -1.18 -8.52
CA THR A 62 -12.42 -1.11 -9.95
C THR A 62 -11.30 -1.77 -10.76
N THR A 63 -11.67 -2.46 -11.84
CA THR A 63 -10.70 -3.12 -12.74
C THR A 63 -10.67 -2.45 -14.11
N TYR A 64 -9.55 -2.54 -14.84
CA TYR A 64 -9.46 -2.03 -16.23
C TYR A 64 -10.31 -2.80 -17.25
N GLY A 65 -10.84 -3.98 -16.91
CA GLY A 65 -11.66 -4.80 -17.79
C GLY A 65 -11.69 -6.27 -17.37
N ARG A 66 -12.74 -7.01 -17.74
CA ARG A 66 -12.85 -8.45 -17.48
C ARG A 66 -11.71 -9.24 -18.13
N LEU A 67 -10.80 -9.73 -17.30
CA LEU A 67 -10.02 -10.95 -17.54
C LEU A 67 -10.32 -11.88 -16.38
N GLY A 68 -11.39 -12.67 -16.50
CA GLY A 68 -11.56 -13.82 -15.61
C GLY A 68 -10.43 -14.78 -15.91
N VAL A 69 -9.42 -14.83 -15.05
CA VAL A 69 -8.29 -15.74 -15.19
C VAL A 69 -8.56 -16.98 -14.36
N GLU A 70 -8.30 -18.16 -14.92
CA GLU A 70 -8.28 -19.39 -14.11
C GLU A 70 -7.26 -19.25 -12.97
N ALA A 71 -7.61 -19.82 -11.81
CA ALA A 71 -6.78 -19.76 -10.62
C ALA A 71 -5.39 -20.35 -10.90
N PRO A 72 -4.30 -19.58 -10.76
CA PRO A 72 -2.96 -20.15 -10.82
C PRO A 72 -2.79 -21.21 -9.72
N THR A 73 -2.20 -22.35 -10.06
CA THR A 73 -2.04 -23.48 -9.12
C THR A 73 -1.11 -23.19 -7.94
N ASN A 74 -0.37 -22.08 -7.97
CA ASN A 74 0.70 -21.77 -7.02
C ASN A 74 0.35 -20.61 -6.07
N LEU A 75 -0.93 -20.25 -5.97
CA LEU A 75 -1.36 -19.19 -5.07
C LEU A 75 -1.29 -19.60 -3.61
N ARG A 76 -0.83 -18.69 -2.76
CA ARG A 76 -0.71 -18.89 -1.31
C ARG A 76 -1.66 -17.96 -0.58
N ARG A 77 -2.49 -18.52 0.29
CA ARG A 77 -3.36 -17.75 1.18
C ARG A 77 -2.57 -17.29 2.40
N PHE A 78 -2.81 -16.06 2.85
CA PHE A 78 -2.12 -15.47 4.00
C PHE A 78 -2.88 -15.60 5.32
N ASP A 79 -4.04 -16.28 5.33
CA ASP A 79 -4.89 -16.43 6.51
C ASP A 79 -4.10 -17.07 7.67
N ARG A 80 -3.88 -16.28 8.72
CA ARG A 80 -3.17 -16.63 9.96
C ARG A 80 -1.86 -17.38 9.74
N MET A 81 -1.05 -16.92 8.78
CA MET A 81 0.26 -17.50 8.51
C MET A 81 1.12 -17.50 9.77
N ALA A 82 1.69 -18.66 10.13
CA ALA A 82 2.51 -18.79 11.32
C ALA A 82 3.81 -18.01 11.16
N VAL A 83 4.25 -17.31 12.21
CA VAL A 83 5.55 -16.63 12.23
C VAL A 83 6.52 -17.47 13.04
N GLN A 84 7.66 -17.79 12.45
CA GLN A 84 8.71 -18.61 13.04
C GLN A 84 9.99 -17.82 13.28
N SER A 85 10.70 -18.14 14.36
CA SER A 85 12.08 -17.71 14.56
C SER A 85 13.02 -18.34 13.53
N THR A 86 14.27 -17.88 13.51
CA THR A 86 15.34 -18.50 12.69
C THR A 86 15.57 -19.98 13.05
N ALA A 87 15.34 -20.36 14.31
CA ALA A 87 15.39 -21.74 14.78
C ALA A 87 14.17 -22.59 14.36
N GLY A 88 13.15 -21.98 13.76
CA GLY A 88 11.90 -22.65 13.34
C GLY A 88 10.82 -22.70 14.41
N ASP A 89 11.06 -22.13 15.59
CA ASP A 89 10.06 -22.11 16.67
C ASP A 89 8.92 -21.16 16.32
N PRO A 90 7.65 -21.55 16.50
CA PRO A 90 6.52 -20.64 16.31
C PRO A 90 6.57 -19.55 17.37
N VAL A 91 6.61 -18.29 16.94
CA VAL A 91 6.65 -17.11 17.80
C VAL A 91 5.40 -16.26 17.68
N GLY A 92 4.55 -16.50 16.68
CA GLY A 92 3.31 -15.76 16.49
C GLY A 92 2.58 -16.15 15.22
N TRP A 93 1.68 -15.28 14.78
CA TRP A 93 1.00 -15.39 13.49
C TRP A 93 0.78 -13.98 12.91
N VAL A 94 0.69 -13.91 11.59
CA VAL A 94 0.26 -12.69 10.91
C VAL A 94 -1.24 -12.51 11.14
N GLU A 95 -1.63 -11.38 11.73
CA GLU A 95 -3.03 -10.99 11.87
C GLU A 95 -3.55 -10.24 10.65
N ASP A 96 -2.70 -9.40 10.07
CA ASP A 96 -3.02 -8.57 8.90
C ASP A 96 -1.71 -8.12 8.25
N PHE A 97 -1.76 -7.53 7.06
CA PHE A 97 -0.59 -6.96 6.39
C PHE A 97 -0.97 -5.81 5.48
N LEU A 98 -0.02 -4.91 5.27
CA LEU A 98 -0.12 -3.77 4.38
C LEU A 98 0.59 -4.12 3.07
N PHE A 99 -0.02 -3.81 1.93
CA PHE A 99 0.62 -4.02 0.63
C PHE A 99 0.30 -2.87 -0.33
N ASP A 100 1.22 -2.58 -1.24
CA ASP A 100 0.98 -1.64 -2.33
C ASP A 100 0.11 -2.32 -3.39
N TRP A 101 -1.12 -1.84 -3.59
CA TRP A 101 -2.06 -2.46 -4.53
C TRP A 101 -1.65 -2.29 -6.00
N GLN A 102 -0.71 -1.41 -6.34
CA GLN A 102 -0.19 -1.31 -7.71
C GLN A 102 0.92 -2.31 -7.98
N THR A 103 1.79 -2.57 -7.01
CA THR A 103 2.97 -3.43 -7.21
C THR A 103 2.83 -4.82 -6.61
N GLY A 104 1.86 -5.00 -5.70
CA GLY A 104 1.70 -6.20 -4.89
C GLY A 104 2.73 -6.34 -3.77
N GLU A 105 3.64 -5.39 -3.60
CA GLU A 105 4.69 -5.49 -2.59
C GLU A 105 4.12 -5.32 -1.19
N ILE A 106 4.46 -6.25 -0.30
CA ILE A 106 4.14 -6.10 1.11
C ILE A 106 4.95 -4.94 1.66
N ALA A 107 4.27 -4.00 2.31
CA ALA A 107 4.87 -2.83 2.94
C ALA A 107 5.18 -3.07 4.43
N ALA A 108 4.33 -3.86 5.11
CA ALA A 108 4.50 -4.23 6.51
C ALA A 108 3.58 -5.40 6.89
N TYR A 109 3.98 -6.18 7.90
CA TYR A 109 3.13 -7.21 8.51
C TYR A 109 2.70 -6.77 9.90
N LEU A 110 1.45 -7.06 10.26
CA LEU A 110 0.92 -6.95 11.61
C LEU A 110 0.94 -8.35 12.22
N VAL A 111 1.76 -8.54 13.24
CA VAL A 111 2.02 -9.84 13.85
C VAL A 111 1.57 -9.82 15.30
N ALA A 112 0.88 -10.88 15.72
CA ALA A 112 0.49 -11.11 17.10
C ALA A 112 1.05 -12.43 17.65
N GLY A 113 0.82 -12.66 18.94
CA GLY A 113 1.32 -13.82 19.67
C GLY A 113 2.54 -13.50 20.52
N ARG A 114 3.33 -14.52 20.85
CA ARG A 114 4.46 -14.42 21.80
C ARG A 114 5.48 -13.35 21.42
N ILE A 115 5.72 -13.17 20.12
CA ILE A 115 6.62 -12.14 19.61
C ILE A 115 6.12 -10.73 19.95
N ALA A 116 4.81 -10.53 20.08
CA ALA A 116 4.22 -9.22 20.35
C ALA A 116 4.06 -8.88 21.83
N GLU A 117 4.22 -9.86 22.74
CA GLU A 117 4.04 -9.69 24.20
C GLU A 117 4.76 -8.46 24.79
N PRO A 118 6.02 -8.14 24.44
CA PRO A 118 6.71 -6.97 24.99
C PRO A 118 6.06 -5.62 24.61
N TRP A 119 5.18 -5.62 23.61
CA TRP A 119 4.54 -4.44 23.04
C TRP A 119 3.02 -4.41 23.24
N GLY A 120 2.46 -5.39 23.96
CA GLY A 120 1.03 -5.47 24.28
C GLY A 120 0.31 -6.56 23.51
N GLU A 121 -0.06 -6.29 22.25
CA GLU A 121 -0.92 -7.21 21.47
C GLU A 121 -0.39 -7.45 20.05
N THR A 122 -0.03 -6.39 19.32
CA THR A 122 0.38 -6.47 17.91
C THR A 122 1.62 -5.64 17.65
N VAL A 123 2.51 -6.19 16.83
CA VAL A 123 3.75 -5.53 16.37
C VAL A 123 3.77 -5.39 14.87
N VAL A 124 4.60 -4.46 14.42
CA VAL A 124 4.88 -4.25 13.00
C VAL A 124 6.22 -4.85 12.69
N LEU A 125 6.20 -5.75 11.72
CA LEU A 125 7.37 -6.39 11.13
C LEU A 125 7.59 -5.85 9.72
N SER A 126 8.83 -5.44 9.43
CA SER A 126 9.19 -4.94 8.11
C SER A 126 9.40 -6.12 7.15
N PRO A 127 9.13 -5.97 5.84
CA PRO A 127 9.43 -7.00 4.85
C PRO A 127 10.90 -7.43 4.81
N GLU A 128 11.80 -6.51 5.13
CA GLU A 128 13.26 -6.73 5.21
C GLU A 128 13.65 -7.71 6.34
N ASP A 129 12.80 -7.83 7.35
CA ASP A 129 13.00 -8.70 8.51
C ASP A 129 12.46 -10.12 8.26
N VAL A 130 12.01 -10.40 7.04
CA VAL A 130 11.48 -11.70 6.59
C VAL A 130 12.51 -12.39 5.71
N GLU A 131 12.97 -13.55 6.13
CA GLU A 131 13.92 -14.36 5.36
C GLU A 131 13.22 -15.16 4.26
N THR A 132 12.14 -15.86 4.61
CA THR A 132 11.42 -16.73 3.69
C THR A 132 9.92 -16.77 3.98
N ILE A 133 9.13 -16.85 2.92
CA ILE A 133 7.68 -17.04 2.96
C ILE A 133 7.38 -18.37 2.28
N THR A 134 6.72 -19.27 2.99
CA THR A 134 6.33 -20.61 2.53
C THR A 134 4.83 -20.81 2.69
N ILE A 135 4.29 -21.94 2.21
CA ILE A 135 2.91 -22.33 2.50
C ILE A 135 2.77 -22.55 4.01
N GLY A 136 2.01 -21.68 4.67
CA GLY A 136 1.64 -21.81 6.08
C GLY A 136 2.57 -21.14 7.09
N TYR A 137 3.77 -20.69 6.69
CA TYR A 137 4.65 -19.95 7.60
C TYR A 137 5.53 -18.89 6.93
N LEU A 138 5.91 -17.91 7.75
CA LEU A 138 6.89 -16.88 7.50
C LEU A 138 8.05 -17.06 8.49
N ARG A 139 9.29 -17.04 8.00
CA ARG A 139 10.50 -17.13 8.84
C ARG A 139 11.19 -15.78 8.94
N LEU A 140 11.53 -15.40 10.17
CA LEU A 140 12.21 -14.15 10.48
C LEU A 140 13.71 -14.22 10.25
N THR A 141 14.34 -13.09 9.96
CA THR A 141 15.80 -12.95 10.03
C THR A 141 16.28 -12.87 11.49
N GLU A 142 17.58 -13.07 11.72
CA GLU A 142 18.17 -12.94 13.08
C GLU A 142 18.03 -11.51 13.64
N ALA A 143 18.03 -10.50 12.79
CA ALA A 143 17.92 -9.10 13.19
C ALA A 143 16.48 -8.68 13.52
N ALA A 144 15.48 -9.43 13.05
CA ALA A 144 14.07 -9.07 13.16
C ALA A 144 13.64 -8.64 14.56
N PRO A 145 13.96 -9.36 15.67
CA PRO A 145 13.50 -8.99 17.00
C PRO A 145 13.96 -7.58 17.44
N THR A 146 15.08 -7.10 16.91
CA THR A 146 15.64 -5.77 17.26
C THR A 146 15.02 -4.63 16.46
N HIS A 147 14.37 -4.94 15.34
CA HIS A 147 13.75 -3.96 14.44
C HIS A 147 12.24 -3.83 14.60
N LEU A 148 11.63 -4.74 15.35
CA LEU A 148 10.20 -4.73 15.64
C LEU A 148 9.77 -3.43 16.31
N LYS A 149 8.61 -2.94 15.87
CA LYS A 149 8.01 -1.71 16.36
C LYS A 149 6.61 -2.01 16.88
N SER A 150 6.18 -1.25 17.89
CA SER A 150 4.77 -1.24 18.26
C SER A 150 3.90 -0.81 17.08
N ALA A 151 2.64 -1.23 17.05
CA ALA A 151 1.68 -0.80 16.01
C ALA A 151 1.60 0.74 15.87
N SER A 152 1.63 1.48 16.98
CA SER A 152 1.57 2.95 16.98
C SER A 152 2.76 3.61 16.27
N THR A 153 3.95 3.02 16.38
CA THR A 153 5.20 3.57 15.85
C THR A 153 5.51 3.02 14.47
N GLY A 154 5.34 1.71 14.27
CA GLY A 154 5.62 1.05 12.99
C GLY A 154 4.63 1.41 11.89
N LEU A 155 3.41 1.79 12.26
CA LEU A 155 2.40 2.28 11.30
C LEU A 155 2.45 3.80 11.11
N GLN A 156 3.33 4.52 11.81
CA GLN A 156 3.44 5.95 11.67
C GLN A 156 3.91 6.31 10.25
N GLY A 157 3.08 7.01 9.48
CA GLY A 157 3.32 7.33 8.07
C GLY A 157 2.57 6.44 7.08
N TYR A 158 2.01 5.32 7.55
CA TYR A 158 0.89 4.67 6.90
C TYR A 158 -0.38 5.37 7.39
N LEU A 159 -1.33 5.66 6.51
CA LEU A 159 -2.61 6.24 6.96
C LEU A 159 -3.20 5.33 8.03
N SER A 160 -3.58 5.90 9.18
CA SER A 160 -4.52 5.22 10.06
C SER A 160 -5.87 5.22 9.35
N GLU A 161 -6.05 4.25 8.45
CA GLU A 161 -7.29 4.10 7.70
C GLU A 161 -8.49 3.78 8.61
N LYS A 162 -8.29 3.60 9.92
CA LYS A 162 -9.38 3.41 10.89
C LYS A 162 -10.31 4.62 11.05
N SER A 163 -9.90 5.84 10.63
CA SER A 163 -10.82 6.98 10.65
C SER A 163 -11.42 7.24 9.26
N LEU A 164 -12.70 6.87 9.10
CA LEU A 164 -13.51 7.27 7.94
C LEU A 164 -13.37 8.78 7.67
N SER A 165 -13.27 9.59 8.73
CA SER A 165 -13.12 11.04 8.67
C SER A 165 -11.81 11.47 7.99
N VAL A 166 -10.68 10.79 8.26
CA VAL A 166 -9.40 11.09 7.59
C VAL A 166 -9.48 10.73 6.10
N ARG A 167 -10.11 9.60 5.75
CA ARG A 167 -10.29 9.21 4.34
C ARG A 167 -11.19 10.16 3.56
N GLN A 168 -12.31 10.58 4.17
CA GLN A 168 -13.18 11.59 3.58
C GLN A 168 -12.44 12.92 3.39
N LEU A 169 -11.64 13.34 4.36
CA LEU A 169 -10.82 14.54 4.28
C LEU A 169 -9.75 14.45 3.19
N VAL A 170 -9.01 13.34 3.09
CA VAL A 170 -8.03 13.13 2.02
C VAL A 170 -8.70 13.21 0.65
N LYS A 171 -9.88 12.60 0.48
CA LYS A 171 -10.64 12.66 -0.77
C LYS A 171 -11.09 14.09 -1.09
N GLU A 172 -11.74 14.77 -0.15
CA GLU A 172 -12.21 16.13 -0.33
C GLU A 172 -11.06 17.10 -0.62
N MET A 173 -9.94 16.98 0.10
CA MET A 173 -8.73 17.75 -0.15
C MET A 173 -8.17 17.44 -1.54
N SER A 174 -8.12 16.18 -1.94
CA SER A 174 -7.61 15.76 -3.25
C SER A 174 -8.48 16.29 -4.40
N ASP A 175 -9.81 16.24 -4.27
CA ASP A 175 -10.75 16.78 -5.27
C ASP A 175 -10.56 18.29 -5.44
N ARG A 176 -10.40 19.02 -4.33
CA ARG A 176 -10.10 20.47 -4.35
C ARG A 176 -8.72 20.77 -4.92
N LEU A 177 -7.74 19.93 -4.62
CA LEU A 177 -6.36 20.08 -5.12
C LEU A 177 -6.26 19.75 -6.60
N HIS A 178 -7.06 18.82 -7.12
CA HIS A 178 -7.05 18.44 -8.54
C HIS A 178 -7.30 19.65 -9.45
N GLN A 179 -8.16 20.58 -9.01
CA GLN A 179 -8.44 21.82 -9.76
C GLN A 179 -7.39 22.92 -9.55
N ARG A 180 -6.48 22.76 -8.58
CA ARG A 180 -5.53 23.80 -8.15
C ARG A 180 -4.08 23.46 -8.44
N ILE A 181 -3.73 22.18 -8.53
CA ILE A 181 -2.38 21.72 -8.85
C ILE A 181 -2.22 21.69 -10.37
N ALA A 182 -1.27 22.47 -10.87
CA ALA A 182 -0.88 22.45 -12.27
C ALA A 182 0.23 21.41 -12.50
N PRO A 183 0.34 20.82 -13.71
CA PRO A 183 1.39 19.83 -14.03
C PRO A 183 2.83 20.31 -13.82
N TYR A 184 3.05 21.62 -13.83
CA TYR A 184 4.35 22.28 -13.70
C TYR A 184 4.53 22.98 -12.35
N ASP A 185 3.65 22.75 -11.38
CA ASP A 185 3.83 23.30 -10.04
C ASP A 185 5.09 22.75 -9.39
N LEU A 186 5.88 23.66 -8.81
CA LEU A 186 7.07 23.31 -8.07
C LEU A 186 6.70 22.60 -6.74
N PRO A 187 7.60 21.76 -6.20
CA PRO A 187 7.42 21.07 -4.92
C PRO A 187 6.83 21.94 -3.80
N ASP A 188 7.42 23.11 -3.58
CA ASP A 188 7.00 24.01 -2.51
C ASP A 188 5.64 24.64 -2.81
N THR A 189 5.32 24.89 -4.09
CA THR A 189 4.02 25.39 -4.53
C THR A 189 2.92 24.38 -4.23
N VAL A 190 3.13 23.09 -4.51
CA VAL A 190 2.15 22.04 -4.19
C VAL A 190 1.99 21.88 -2.68
N ARG A 191 3.10 21.91 -1.92
CA ARG A 191 3.02 21.87 -0.44
C ARG A 191 2.19 23.03 0.10
N LEU A 192 2.40 24.24 -0.42
CA LEU A 192 1.60 25.42 -0.05
C LEU A 192 0.14 25.24 -0.43
N LYS A 193 -0.18 24.73 -1.63
CA LYS A 193 -1.56 24.48 -2.06
C LYS A 193 -2.27 23.46 -1.17
N VAL A 194 -1.59 22.37 -0.80
CA VAL A 194 -2.10 21.38 0.17
C VAL A 194 -2.38 22.03 1.52
N GLN A 195 -1.48 22.89 2.00
CA GLN A 195 -1.67 23.64 3.24
C GLN A 195 -2.85 24.62 3.13
N THR A 196 -2.98 25.36 2.03
CA THR A 196 -4.09 26.30 1.81
C THR A 196 -5.44 25.59 1.82
N VAL A 197 -5.56 24.44 1.17
CA VAL A 197 -6.81 23.65 1.19
C VAL A 197 -7.10 23.12 2.59
N SER A 198 -6.06 22.70 3.34
CA SER A 198 -6.20 22.33 4.75
C SER A 198 -6.70 23.50 5.59
N ASP A 199 -6.14 24.69 5.44
CA ASP A 199 -6.50 25.87 6.23
C ASP A 199 -7.92 26.35 5.90
N GLU A 200 -8.33 26.26 4.63
CA GLU A 200 -9.70 26.53 4.20
C GLU A 200 -10.72 25.58 4.84
N LEU A 201 -10.40 24.28 4.90
CA LEU A 201 -11.24 23.28 5.56
C LEU A 201 -11.26 23.49 7.08
N ALA A 202 -10.12 23.84 7.69
CA ALA A 202 -10.04 24.18 9.11
C ALA A 202 -10.92 25.38 9.47
N ALA A 203 -10.96 26.40 8.61
CA ALA A 203 -11.76 27.61 8.81
C ALA A 203 -13.27 27.37 8.82
N THR A 204 -13.75 26.25 8.24
CA THR A 204 -15.18 25.88 8.30
C THR A 204 -15.62 25.37 9.66
N GLY A 205 -14.68 24.92 10.50
CA GLY A 205 -14.96 24.33 11.82
C GLY A 205 -15.71 22.99 11.78
N ALA A 206 -15.98 22.44 10.59
CA ALA A 206 -16.79 21.22 10.40
C ALA A 206 -15.99 19.91 10.56
N HIS A 207 -14.66 20.00 10.65
CA HIS A 207 -13.77 18.85 10.64
C HIS A 207 -12.91 18.78 11.91
N ASP A 208 -12.66 17.54 12.36
CA ASP A 208 -11.73 17.29 13.45
C ASP A 208 -10.31 17.74 13.06
N GLN A 209 -9.71 18.60 13.89
CA GLN A 209 -8.40 19.18 13.60
C GLN A 209 -7.28 18.14 13.50
N ARG A 210 -7.38 17.05 14.28
CA ARG A 210 -6.38 15.98 14.27
C ARG A 210 -6.48 15.15 13.00
N ALA A 211 -7.69 14.82 12.57
CA ALA A 211 -7.94 14.14 11.31
C ALA A 211 -7.50 14.98 10.09
N LEU A 212 -7.72 16.29 10.15
CA LEU A 212 -7.28 17.23 9.11
C LEU A 212 -5.76 17.33 9.05
N GLN A 213 -5.07 17.43 10.19
CA GLN A 213 -3.60 17.42 10.24
C GLN A 213 -3.02 16.11 9.68
N GLU A 214 -3.64 14.96 9.99
CA GLU A 214 -3.22 13.66 9.47
C GLU A 214 -3.41 13.57 7.95
N ALA A 215 -4.56 14.02 7.43
CA ALA A 215 -4.81 14.09 5.99
C ALA A 215 -3.82 15.01 5.26
N THR A 216 -3.52 16.17 5.83
CA THR A 216 -2.55 17.14 5.30
C THR A 216 -1.14 16.58 5.28
N GLY A 217 -0.68 16.01 6.41
CA GLY A 217 0.63 15.39 6.51
C GLY A 217 0.81 14.23 5.54
N TYR A 218 -0.24 13.43 5.37
CA TYR A 218 -0.27 12.37 4.36
C TYR A 218 -0.08 12.91 2.95
N LEU A 219 -0.92 13.85 2.50
CA LEU A 219 -0.84 14.40 1.13
C LEU A 219 0.53 15.04 0.83
N GLN A 220 1.14 15.73 1.80
CA GLN A 220 2.48 16.29 1.65
C GLN A 220 3.57 15.22 1.54
N ALA A 221 3.49 14.15 2.33
CA ALA A 221 4.41 13.02 2.23
C ALA A 221 4.27 12.30 0.88
N GLN A 222 3.04 12.11 0.41
CA GLN A 222 2.75 11.49 -0.89
C GLN A 222 3.37 12.25 -2.05
N TRP A 223 3.19 13.57 -2.07
CA TRP A 223 3.79 14.41 -3.08
C TRP A 223 5.32 14.31 -3.07
N ARG A 224 5.94 14.34 -1.89
CA ARG A 224 7.39 14.16 -1.75
C ARG A 224 7.87 12.81 -2.30
N HIS A 225 7.13 11.73 -2.04
CA HIS A 225 7.47 10.41 -2.57
C HIS A 225 7.31 10.32 -4.09
N LEU A 226 6.23 10.89 -4.65
CA LEU A 226 6.03 10.95 -6.09
C LEU A 226 7.18 11.68 -6.78
N GLN A 227 7.61 12.82 -6.23
CA GLN A 227 8.74 13.58 -6.76
C GLN A 227 10.05 12.79 -6.71
N GLN A 228 10.34 12.11 -5.60
CA GLN A 228 11.51 11.25 -5.50
C GLN A 228 11.50 10.13 -6.54
N ASN A 229 10.33 9.54 -6.80
CA ASN A 229 10.17 8.49 -7.79
C ASN A 229 10.33 9.03 -9.23
N ILE A 230 9.73 10.17 -9.55
CA ILE A 230 9.90 10.84 -10.86
C ILE A 230 11.36 11.24 -11.07
N CYS A 231 12.02 11.83 -10.08
CA CYS A 231 13.44 12.17 -10.17
C CYS A 231 14.32 10.94 -10.38
N ARG A 232 14.07 9.84 -9.67
CA ARG A 232 14.82 8.59 -9.84
C ARG A 232 14.57 7.95 -11.21
N SER A 233 13.33 7.90 -11.67
CA SER A 233 12.98 7.36 -12.99
C SER A 233 13.53 8.23 -14.13
N GLY A 234 13.45 9.55 -13.99
CA GLY A 234 14.06 10.50 -14.92
C GLY A 234 15.59 10.38 -14.97
N GLN A 235 16.23 10.21 -13.80
CA GLN A 235 17.68 9.98 -13.74
C GLN A 235 18.06 8.66 -14.40
N ARG A 236 17.30 7.58 -14.17
CA ARG A 236 17.53 6.27 -14.82
C ARG A 236 17.33 6.35 -16.34
N ALA A 237 16.28 7.02 -16.81
CA ALA A 237 16.04 7.24 -18.22
C ALA A 237 17.17 8.04 -18.87
N LYS A 238 17.63 9.11 -18.19
CA LYS A 238 18.77 9.91 -18.63
C LYS A 238 20.05 9.07 -18.69
N THR A 239 20.37 8.31 -17.64
CA THR A 239 21.55 7.43 -17.62
C THR A 239 21.48 6.35 -18.70
N ALA A 240 20.30 5.79 -18.99
CA ALA A 240 20.13 4.81 -20.05
C ALA A 240 20.30 5.43 -21.45
N VAL A 241 19.81 6.65 -21.66
CA VAL A 241 20.02 7.41 -22.91
C VAL A 241 21.49 7.81 -23.07
N ASP A 242 22.13 8.31 -22.01
CA ASP A 242 23.55 8.67 -22.01
C ASP A 242 24.42 7.43 -22.28
N ALA A 243 24.11 6.28 -21.68
CA ALA A 243 24.80 5.02 -21.93
C ALA A 243 24.58 4.50 -23.36
N ALA A 244 23.35 4.58 -23.88
CA ALA A 244 23.06 4.25 -25.27
C ALA A 244 23.78 5.19 -26.25
N TRP A 245 23.88 6.47 -25.91
CA TRP A 245 24.58 7.47 -26.70
C TRP A 245 26.10 7.25 -26.70
N GLN A 246 26.69 6.91 -25.55
CA GLN A 246 28.11 6.51 -25.44
C GLN A 246 28.40 5.23 -26.23
N HIS A 247 27.50 4.25 -26.19
CA HIS A 247 27.61 3.02 -26.95
C HIS A 247 27.51 3.24 -28.47
N LEU A 248 26.70 4.20 -28.91
CA LEU A 248 26.54 4.55 -30.33
C LEU A 248 27.66 5.44 -30.88
N THR A 249 28.26 6.29 -30.04
CA THR A 249 29.26 7.28 -30.48
C THR A 249 30.70 6.91 -30.14
N GLY A 250 30.92 5.87 -29.33
CA GLY A 250 32.26 5.35 -29.00
C GLY A 250 33.15 6.34 -28.25
N LYS A 251 32.60 7.42 -27.70
CA LYS A 251 33.31 8.38 -26.85
C LYS A 251 32.66 8.42 -25.47
N PRO A 252 33.46 8.51 -24.39
CA PRO A 252 32.94 8.76 -23.06
C PRO A 252 32.20 10.11 -22.99
#